data_AF-A0A0N5B589-F1
#
_entry.id   AF-A0A0N5B589-F1
#
_cell.length_a   1.000
_cell.length_b   1.000
_cell.length_c   1.000
_cell.angle_alpha   90.00
_cell.angle_beta   90.00
_cell.angle_gamma   90.00
#
_symmetry.space_group_name_H-M   'P 1'
#
loop_
_entity.id
_entity.type
_entity.pdbx_description
1 polymer ?
#
loop_
_entity_poly.entity_id
_entity_poly.type
_entity_poly.pdbx_seq_one_letter_code
_entity_poly.pdbx_strand_id
1 'polypeptide(L)'
;MKRRQKIIGKKEQILNPLEVACESLLKKADQIRKVLKAVKEASNHGGMQLDTYDKSFLDKLDLKGLQLLLQGAVQATVNAGPLAYGEAFSTIIQKQRYGEDEINRLIKAFKQLLHQCSEALRVNEVAVSSDQVEYHMMLKSSFEVLQERLNEYFGEDKMKIMGDDIVNDDSDLMEDVHNASIHILDSIAGLRE
;
A
#
# COMPACT_ATOMS: atom_id res chain seq x y z
N MET A 1 -4.08 -35.87 18.40
CA MET A 1 -3.40 -34.67 17.85
C MET A 1 -3.36 -33.58 18.91
N LYS A 2 -2.16 -33.07 19.30
CA LYS A 2 -2.07 -31.98 20.28
C LYS A 2 -2.34 -30.64 19.59
N ARG A 3 -3.29 -29.86 20.10
CA ARG A 3 -3.68 -28.54 19.56
C ARG A 3 -2.70 -27.40 19.87
N ARG A 4 -1.65 -27.66 20.68
CA ARG A 4 -0.66 -26.66 21.10
C ARG A 4 0.75 -27.27 21.04
N GLN A 5 1.67 -26.56 20.41
CA GLN A 5 3.10 -26.88 20.35
C GLN A 5 3.90 -25.84 21.13
N LYS A 6 5.08 -26.23 21.60
CA LYS A 6 6.00 -25.34 22.31
C LYS A 6 6.77 -24.49 21.30
N ILE A 7 6.86 -23.19 21.53
CA ILE A 7 7.73 -22.31 20.74
C ILE A 7 9.19 -22.72 20.99
N ILE A 8 9.92 -23.05 19.92
CA ILE A 8 11.32 -23.50 19.96
C ILE A 8 12.33 -22.40 19.62
N GLY A 9 11.85 -21.27 19.09
CA GLY A 9 12.65 -20.10 18.78
C GLY A 9 11.76 -18.88 18.55
N LYS A 10 12.26 -17.70 18.91
CA LYS A 10 11.59 -16.41 18.71
C LYS A 10 12.63 -15.45 18.12
N LYS A 11 12.31 -14.85 16.97
CA LYS A 11 13.06 -13.72 16.42
C LYS A 11 12.26 -12.46 16.76
N GLU A 12 12.91 -11.49 17.38
CA GLU A 12 12.34 -10.18 17.66
C GLU A 12 13.09 -9.14 16.82
N GLN A 13 12.34 -8.23 16.19
CA GLN A 13 12.88 -7.12 15.44
C GLN A 13 12.18 -5.85 15.91
N ILE A 14 12.96 -4.82 16.20
CA ILE A 14 12.47 -3.50 16.58
C ILE A 14 12.46 -2.66 15.31
N LEU A 15 11.28 -2.17 14.95
CA LEU A 15 11.11 -1.27 13.83
C LEU A 15 11.10 0.17 14.32
N ASN A 16 11.75 1.05 13.58
CA ASN A 16 11.68 2.47 13.81
C ASN A 16 10.32 3.03 13.29
N PRO A 17 9.94 4.26 13.67
CA PRO A 17 8.64 4.82 13.28
C PRO A 17 8.42 4.93 11.77
N LEU A 18 9.47 5.17 10.99
CA LEU A 18 9.40 5.25 9.53
C LEU A 18 9.19 3.86 8.91
N GLU A 19 9.89 2.84 9.39
CA GLU A 19 9.70 1.44 8.96
C GLU A 19 8.26 0.97 9.26
N VAL A 20 7.73 1.31 10.44
CA VAL A 20 6.34 1.00 10.79
C VAL A 20 5.35 1.68 9.82
N ALA A 21 5.63 2.91 9.41
CA ALA A 21 4.80 3.62 8.43
C ALA A 21 4.85 2.93 7.06
N CYS A 22 6.05 2.56 6.58
CA CYS A 22 6.22 1.80 5.34
C CYS A 22 5.44 0.48 5.39
N GLU A 23 5.63 -0.34 6.42
CA GLU A 23 4.90 -1.60 6.56
C GLU A 23 3.38 -1.39 6.61
N SER A 24 2.92 -0.33 7.28
CA SER A 24 1.48 -0.05 7.40
C SER A 24 0.86 0.33 6.06
N LEU A 25 1.56 1.11 5.24
CA LEU A 25 1.14 1.47 3.88
C LEU A 25 1.13 0.24 2.97
N LEU A 26 2.20 -0.56 3.01
CA LEU A 26 2.32 -1.78 2.21
C LEU A 26 1.28 -2.83 2.58
N LYS A 27 1.01 -3.03 3.87
CA LYS A 27 -0.06 -3.94 4.34
C LYS A 27 -1.43 -3.51 3.83
N LYS A 28 -1.74 -2.21 3.85
CA LYS A 28 -2.99 -1.68 3.27
C LYS A 28 -3.05 -1.89 1.75
N ALA A 29 -1.95 -1.61 1.05
CA ALA A 29 -1.86 -1.84 -0.40
C ALA A 29 -2.09 -3.32 -0.74
N ASP A 30 -1.47 -4.23 0.01
CA ASP A 30 -1.60 -5.67 -0.16
C ASP A 30 -3.03 -6.18 0.11
N GLN A 31 -3.71 -5.64 1.13
CA GLN A 31 -5.11 -5.97 1.39
C GLN A 31 -6.01 -5.64 0.20
N ILE A 32 -5.84 -4.46 -0.40
CA ILE A 32 -6.59 -4.05 -1.59
C ILE A 32 -6.20 -4.95 -2.78
N ARG A 33 -4.89 -5.15 -3.00
CA ARG A 33 -4.35 -6.00 -4.06
C ARG A 33 -4.92 -7.41 -4.03
N LYS A 34 -5.03 -8.04 -2.85
CA LYS A 34 -5.60 -9.39 -2.69
C LYS A 34 -7.06 -9.47 -3.14
N VAL A 35 -7.87 -8.46 -2.81
CA VAL A 35 -9.26 -8.38 -3.29
C VAL A 35 -9.28 -8.21 -4.81
N LEU A 36 -8.44 -7.34 -5.36
CA LEU A 36 -8.35 -7.13 -6.81
C LEU A 36 -7.85 -8.36 -7.57
N LYS A 37 -6.90 -9.10 -7.00
CA LYS A 37 -6.38 -10.35 -7.57
C LYS A 37 -7.47 -11.42 -7.62
N ALA A 38 -8.22 -11.59 -6.54
CA ALA A 38 -9.36 -12.51 -6.52
C ALA A 38 -10.40 -12.15 -7.60
N VAL A 39 -10.61 -10.84 -7.86
CA VAL A 39 -11.46 -10.37 -8.96
C VAL A 39 -10.86 -10.71 -10.34
N LYS A 40 -9.56 -10.51 -10.55
CA LYS A 40 -8.86 -10.79 -11.81
C LYS A 40 -8.74 -12.30 -12.12
N GLU A 41 -8.52 -13.13 -11.11
CA GLU A 41 -8.40 -14.59 -11.27
C GLU A 41 -9.74 -15.23 -11.65
N ALA A 42 -10.82 -14.80 -10.99
CA ALA A 42 -12.12 -15.39 -11.21
C ALA A 42 -12.84 -14.87 -12.48
N SER A 43 -12.28 -13.86 -13.16
CA SER A 43 -12.75 -13.41 -14.48
C SER A 43 -12.17 -14.23 -15.66
N ASN A 44 -11.37 -15.29 -15.43
CA ASN A 44 -10.79 -16.19 -16.45
C ASN A 44 -10.01 -15.49 -17.59
N HIS A 45 -9.79 -14.17 -17.53
CA HIS A 45 -9.12 -13.41 -18.57
C HIS A 45 -7.70 -13.12 -18.13
N GLY A 46 -6.84 -14.11 -18.36
CA GLY A 46 -5.39 -13.97 -18.27
C GLY A 46 -4.93 -12.89 -19.25
N GLY A 47 -4.79 -11.67 -18.75
CA GLY A 47 -4.14 -10.57 -19.44
C GLY A 47 -4.94 -9.97 -20.61
N MET A 48 -6.00 -9.21 -20.35
CA MET A 48 -6.37 -8.12 -21.24
C MET A 48 -7.13 -7.00 -20.54
N GLN A 49 -7.11 -5.84 -21.18
CA GLN A 49 -7.55 -4.51 -20.75
C GLN A 49 -8.78 -4.49 -19.83
N LEU A 50 -8.68 -3.60 -18.86
CA LEU A 50 -9.58 -3.40 -17.74
C LEU A 50 -10.94 -2.77 -18.12
N ASP A 51 -11.19 -2.62 -19.42
CA ASP A 51 -12.23 -1.80 -20.02
C ASP A 51 -13.52 -2.59 -20.22
N THR A 52 -13.55 -3.88 -19.83
CA THR A 52 -14.73 -4.73 -19.97
C THR A 52 -14.81 -5.71 -18.79
N TYR A 53 -15.14 -5.21 -17.60
CA TYR A 53 -15.62 -6.11 -16.56
C TYR A 53 -16.96 -6.70 -16.99
N ASP A 54 -17.05 -8.02 -17.04
CA ASP A 54 -18.32 -8.71 -17.13
C ASP A 54 -19.15 -8.38 -15.89
N LYS A 55 -20.25 -7.64 -16.08
CA LYS A 55 -21.14 -7.20 -15.01
C LYS A 55 -21.71 -8.38 -14.20
N SER A 56 -21.85 -9.56 -14.82
CA SER A 56 -22.32 -10.77 -14.14
C SER A 56 -21.33 -11.33 -13.11
N PHE A 57 -20.04 -10.95 -13.23
CA PHE A 57 -19.00 -11.37 -12.31
C PHE A 57 -18.87 -10.43 -11.10
N LEU A 58 -19.16 -9.14 -11.28
CA LEU A 58 -19.16 -8.14 -10.21
C LEU A 58 -20.23 -8.42 -9.14
N ASP A 59 -21.26 -9.22 -9.45
CA ASP A 59 -22.24 -9.70 -8.47
C ASP A 59 -21.62 -10.62 -7.40
N LYS A 60 -20.45 -11.23 -7.66
CA LYS A 60 -19.71 -12.06 -6.71
C LYS A 60 -18.63 -11.29 -5.93
N LEU A 61 -18.35 -10.05 -6.33
CA LEU A 61 -17.41 -9.19 -5.62
C LEU A 61 -18.02 -8.77 -4.29
N ASP A 62 -17.28 -8.92 -3.20
CA ASP A 62 -17.59 -8.23 -1.94
C ASP A 62 -17.32 -6.72 -2.10
N LEU A 63 -18.26 -6.04 -2.76
CA LEU A 63 -18.16 -4.62 -3.08
C LEU A 63 -18.06 -3.78 -1.81
N LYS A 64 -18.80 -4.14 -0.76
CA LYS A 64 -18.75 -3.45 0.53
C LYS A 64 -17.40 -3.64 1.21
N GLY A 65 -16.82 -4.84 1.14
CA GLY A 65 -15.45 -5.10 1.60
C GLY A 65 -14.41 -4.26 0.87
N LEU A 66 -14.50 -4.18 -0.46
CA LEU A 66 -13.62 -3.32 -1.27
C LEU A 66 -13.77 -1.84 -0.89
N GLN A 67 -15.01 -1.35 -0.77
CA GLN A 67 -15.32 0.02 -0.38
C GLN A 67 -14.80 0.35 1.03
N LEU A 68 -14.92 -0.58 1.98
CA LEU A 68 -14.41 -0.41 3.34
C LEU A 68 -12.88 -0.28 3.36
N LEU A 69 -12.18 -1.13 2.61
CA LEU A 69 -10.72 -1.06 2.48
C LEU A 69 -10.29 0.25 1.81
N LEU A 70 -10.95 0.63 0.72
CA LEU A 70 -10.65 1.84 -0.04
C LEU A 70 -10.89 3.09 0.81
N GLN A 71 -12.03 3.19 1.49
CA GLN A 71 -12.31 4.27 2.43
C GLN A 71 -11.25 4.34 3.54
N GLY A 72 -10.85 3.20 4.12
CA GLY A 72 -9.80 3.16 5.13
C GLY A 72 -8.40 3.53 4.62
N ALA A 73 -8.18 3.53 3.31
CA ALA A 73 -6.94 3.96 2.67
C ALA A 73 -6.96 5.45 2.30
N VAL A 74 -8.07 5.97 1.77
CA VAL A 74 -8.14 7.36 1.27
C VAL A 74 -8.75 8.34 2.26
N GLN A 75 -9.53 7.85 3.24
CA GLN A 75 -10.29 8.65 4.19
C GLN A 75 -10.34 7.98 5.57
N ALA A 76 -9.18 7.74 6.17
CA ALA A 76 -9.12 7.26 7.55
C ALA A 76 -9.65 8.34 8.52
N THR A 77 -10.71 8.02 9.27
CA THR A 77 -11.39 8.98 10.16
C THR A 77 -11.08 8.79 11.64
N VAL A 78 -10.76 7.56 12.07
CA VAL A 78 -10.55 7.21 13.49
C VAL A 78 -9.09 6.96 13.85
N ASN A 79 -8.28 6.54 12.88
CA ASN A 79 -6.86 6.25 13.05
C ASN A 79 -6.05 7.22 12.20
N ALA A 80 -4.77 7.42 12.55
CA ALA A 80 -3.81 8.12 11.71
C ALA A 80 -3.80 7.49 10.30
N GLY A 81 -4.29 8.23 9.30
CA GLY A 81 -4.35 7.80 7.91
C GLY A 81 -3.00 7.92 7.21
N PRO A 82 -2.90 7.47 5.95
CA PRO A 82 -1.68 7.61 5.15
C PRO A 82 -1.12 9.05 5.12
N LEU A 83 -1.99 10.07 5.11
CA LEU A 83 -1.56 11.48 5.16
C LEU A 83 -0.78 11.82 6.43
N ALA A 84 -1.10 11.23 7.58
CA ALA A 84 -0.37 11.50 8.81
C ALA A 84 1.08 11.03 8.72
N TYR A 85 1.36 9.94 8.01
CA TYR A 85 2.73 9.53 7.72
C TYR A 85 3.42 10.50 6.76
N GLY A 86 2.72 10.96 5.72
CA GLY A 86 3.26 11.95 4.78
C GLY A 86 3.65 13.25 5.49
N GLU A 87 2.77 13.78 6.32
CA GLU A 87 3.01 14.96 7.14
C GLU A 87 4.18 14.74 8.11
N ALA A 88 4.18 13.62 8.85
CA ALA A 88 5.19 13.35 9.86
C ALA A 88 6.60 13.23 9.30
N PHE A 89 6.78 12.68 8.10
CA PHE A 89 8.11 12.36 7.55
C PHE A 89 8.56 13.27 6.40
N SER A 90 7.74 14.23 5.96
CA SER A 90 8.09 15.15 4.86
C SER A 90 8.99 16.32 5.26
N THR A 91 9.10 16.61 6.55
CA THR A 91 9.89 17.74 7.05
C THR A 91 11.39 17.57 6.79
N ILE A 92 12.10 18.69 6.60
CA ILE A 92 13.55 18.70 6.36
C ILE A 92 14.31 17.96 7.47
N ILE A 93 13.89 18.15 8.73
CA ILE A 93 14.49 17.51 9.91
C ILE A 93 14.39 15.99 9.82
N GLN A 94 13.24 15.45 9.40
CA GLN A 94 13.04 14.00 9.30
C GLN A 94 13.77 13.43 8.08
N LYS A 95 13.79 14.15 6.96
CA LYS A 95 14.60 13.79 5.78
C LYS A 95 16.08 13.68 6.13
N GLN A 96 16.61 14.60 6.93
CA GLN A 96 17.99 14.55 7.43
C GLN A 96 18.21 13.40 8.44
N ARG A 97 17.23 13.14 9.30
CA ARG A 97 17.31 12.08 10.33
C ARG A 97 17.39 10.68 9.72
N TYR A 98 16.52 10.38 8.76
CA TYR A 98 16.42 9.03 8.19
C TYR A 98 17.25 8.85 6.92
N GLY A 99 17.65 9.94 6.26
CA GLY A 99 18.36 9.91 4.99
C GLY A 99 17.43 9.75 3.79
N GLU A 100 17.94 10.09 2.61
CA GLU A 100 17.14 10.12 1.38
C GLU A 100 16.65 8.72 0.97
N ASP A 101 17.43 7.66 1.19
CA ASP A 101 17.07 6.29 0.81
C ASP A 101 15.87 5.73 1.58
N GLU A 102 15.79 6.00 2.89
CA GLU A 102 14.65 5.58 3.71
C GLU A 102 13.38 6.38 3.37
N ILE A 103 13.52 7.68 3.07
CA ILE A 103 12.41 8.50 2.60
C ILE A 103 11.94 8.05 1.21
N ASN A 104 12.85 7.68 0.32
CA ASN A 104 12.48 7.11 -0.97
C ASN A 104 11.74 5.77 -0.81
N ARG A 105 12.08 4.96 0.19
CA ARG A 105 11.31 3.74 0.54
C ARG A 105 9.89 4.07 1.00
N LEU A 106 9.71 5.10 1.83
CA LEU A 106 8.38 5.57 2.20
C LEU A 106 7.58 6.06 0.98
N ILE A 107 8.21 6.82 0.09
CA ILE A 107 7.58 7.30 -1.16
C ILE A 107 7.16 6.11 -2.03
N LYS A 108 8.00 5.08 -2.17
CA LYS A 108 7.64 3.84 -2.88
C LYS A 108 6.44 3.14 -2.24
N ALA A 109 6.39 3.04 -0.92
CA ALA A 109 5.24 2.48 -0.22
C ALA A 109 3.94 3.27 -0.47
N PHE A 110 4.02 4.60 -0.51
CA PHE A 110 2.89 5.45 -0.92
C PHE A 110 2.47 5.20 -2.37
N LYS A 111 3.42 5.16 -3.32
CA LYS A 111 3.11 4.88 -4.73
C LYS A 111 2.40 3.55 -4.91
N GLN A 112 2.83 2.51 -4.19
CA GLN A 112 2.14 1.21 -4.22
C GLN A 112 0.73 1.30 -3.68
N LEU A 113 0.50 1.98 -2.55
CA LEU A 113 -0.85 2.20 -2.02
C LEU A 113 -1.73 2.96 -3.02
N LEU A 114 -1.22 4.06 -3.58
CA LEU A 114 -1.96 4.88 -4.55
C LEU A 114 -2.32 4.10 -5.81
N HIS A 115 -1.40 3.26 -6.31
CA HIS A 115 -1.66 2.38 -7.44
C HIS A 115 -2.81 1.41 -7.15
N GLN A 116 -2.79 0.73 -6.01
CA GLN A 116 -3.86 -0.21 -5.65
C GLN A 116 -5.19 0.50 -5.39
N CYS A 117 -5.18 1.71 -4.79
CA CYS A 117 -6.38 2.54 -4.63
C CYS A 117 -6.98 2.96 -5.98
N SER A 118 -6.15 3.34 -6.96
CA SER A 118 -6.61 3.69 -8.31
C SER A 118 -7.29 2.51 -9.00
N GLU A 119 -6.66 1.32 -8.94
CA GLU A 119 -7.24 0.10 -9.50
C GLU A 119 -8.56 -0.27 -8.81
N ALA A 120 -8.64 -0.12 -7.49
CA ALA A 120 -9.84 -0.35 -6.70
C ALA A 120 -10.96 0.65 -7.01
N LEU A 121 -10.65 1.93 -7.20
CA LEU A 121 -11.62 2.92 -7.62
C LEU A 121 -12.25 2.54 -8.95
N ARG A 122 -11.45 2.11 -9.91
CA ARG A 122 -11.93 1.74 -11.24
C ARG A 122 -12.76 0.43 -11.23
N VAL A 123 -12.43 -0.54 -10.37
CA VAL A 123 -13.32 -1.69 -10.11
C VAL A 123 -14.63 -1.23 -9.46
N ASN A 124 -14.55 -0.36 -8.46
CA ASN A 124 -15.71 0.17 -7.76
C ASN A 124 -16.63 0.93 -8.71
N GLU A 125 -16.11 1.73 -9.63
CA GLU A 125 -16.87 2.50 -10.63
C GLU A 125 -17.79 1.60 -11.49
N VAL A 126 -17.30 0.43 -11.89
CA VAL A 126 -18.09 -0.50 -12.72
C VAL A 126 -19.04 -1.35 -11.88
N ALA A 127 -18.70 -1.60 -10.61
CA ALA A 127 -19.47 -2.47 -9.71
C ALA A 127 -20.63 -1.76 -8.99
N VAL A 128 -20.55 -0.43 -8.80
CA VAL A 128 -21.60 0.30 -8.08
C VAL A 128 -22.93 0.35 -8.83
N SER A 129 -24.01 0.23 -8.07
CA SER A 129 -25.36 0.51 -8.55
C SER A 129 -25.63 2.02 -8.63
N SER A 130 -26.72 2.43 -9.31
CA SER A 130 -27.03 3.85 -9.53
C SER A 130 -27.19 4.66 -8.24
N ASP A 131 -27.68 4.03 -7.17
CA ASP A 131 -27.84 4.61 -5.83
C ASP A 131 -26.51 4.76 -5.06
N GLN A 132 -25.42 4.17 -5.55
CA GLN A 132 -24.10 4.20 -4.91
C GLN A 132 -23.09 5.13 -5.61
N VAL A 133 -23.50 5.80 -6.69
CA VAL A 133 -22.63 6.69 -7.49
C VAL A 133 -22.09 7.86 -6.65
N GLU A 134 -22.91 8.47 -5.80
CA GLU A 134 -22.45 9.58 -4.92
C GLU A 134 -21.36 9.13 -3.95
N TYR A 135 -21.48 7.92 -3.40
CA TYR A 135 -20.46 7.36 -2.51
C TYR A 135 -19.17 7.05 -3.27
N HIS A 136 -19.24 6.54 -4.50
CA HIS A 136 -18.07 6.40 -5.36
C HIS A 136 -17.38 7.75 -5.61
N MET A 137 -18.15 8.79 -5.94
CA MET A 137 -17.59 10.13 -6.19
C MET A 137 -16.91 10.72 -4.94
N MET A 138 -17.47 10.47 -3.76
CA MET A 138 -16.83 10.84 -2.50
C MET A 138 -15.48 10.14 -2.33
N LEU A 139 -15.40 8.81 -2.54
CA LEU A 139 -14.13 8.07 -2.46
C LEU A 139 -13.08 8.58 -3.46
N LYS A 140 -13.52 8.90 -4.69
CA LYS A 140 -12.66 9.45 -5.73
C LYS A 140 -12.12 10.83 -5.34
N SER A 141 -12.96 11.72 -4.83
CA SER A 141 -12.54 13.04 -4.35
C SER A 141 -11.53 12.92 -3.20
N SER A 142 -11.76 12.02 -2.25
CA SER A 142 -10.82 11.79 -1.13
C SER A 142 -9.47 11.22 -1.61
N PHE A 143 -9.48 10.39 -2.65
CA PHE A 143 -8.24 9.92 -3.30
C PHE A 143 -7.48 11.05 -4.01
N GLU A 144 -8.19 11.95 -4.70
CA GLU A 144 -7.57 13.12 -5.35
C GLU A 144 -6.92 14.05 -4.31
N VAL A 145 -7.60 14.32 -3.20
CA VAL A 145 -7.04 15.11 -2.07
C VAL A 145 -5.82 14.41 -1.47
N LEU A 146 -5.85 13.09 -1.29
CA LEU A 146 -4.70 12.32 -0.81
C LEU A 146 -3.48 12.51 -1.73
N GLN A 147 -3.67 12.40 -3.05
CA GLN A 147 -2.59 12.57 -4.02
C GLN A 147 -2.04 14.00 -4.01
N GLU A 148 -2.91 15.01 -3.99
CA GLU A 148 -2.52 16.41 -3.95
C GLU A 148 -1.62 16.71 -2.74
N ARG A 149 -2.02 16.27 -1.55
CA ARG A 149 -1.23 16.45 -0.32
C ARG A 149 0.11 15.73 -0.36
N LEU A 150 0.16 14.50 -0.91
CA LEU A 150 1.42 13.78 -1.05
C LEU A 150 2.37 14.48 -2.04
N ASN A 151 1.82 15.07 -3.11
CA ASN A 151 2.59 15.90 -4.03
C ASN A 151 3.14 17.16 -3.34
N GLU A 152 2.37 17.81 -2.46
CA GLU A 152 2.86 18.93 -1.63
C GLU A 152 4.01 18.52 -0.70
N TYR A 153 3.95 17.31 -0.13
CA TYR A 153 4.94 16.83 0.85
C TYR A 153 6.26 16.34 0.23
N PHE A 154 6.19 15.63 -0.89
CA PHE A 154 7.33 14.93 -1.48
C PHE A 154 7.74 15.46 -2.86
N GLY A 155 6.91 16.29 -3.49
CA GLY A 155 7.09 16.79 -4.84
C GLY A 155 6.44 15.88 -5.89
N GLU A 156 5.82 16.50 -6.89
CA GLU A 156 5.09 15.83 -7.98
C GLU A 156 5.98 14.84 -8.75
N ASP A 157 7.22 15.24 -9.08
CA ASP A 157 8.17 14.39 -9.80
C ASP A 157 8.48 13.09 -9.04
N LYS A 158 8.66 13.18 -7.71
CA LYS A 158 8.94 12.01 -6.87
C LYS A 158 7.70 11.16 -6.66
N MET A 159 6.50 11.75 -6.65
CA MET A 159 5.23 11.02 -6.43
C MET A 159 4.62 10.42 -7.69
N LYS A 160 5.08 10.82 -8.88
CA LYS A 160 4.68 10.21 -10.14
C LYS A 160 4.92 8.70 -10.11
N ILE A 161 3.85 7.93 -10.33
CA ILE A 161 3.91 6.46 -10.33
C ILE A 161 4.60 6.01 -11.61
N MET A 162 5.74 5.34 -11.47
CA MET A 162 6.47 4.71 -12.58
C MET A 162 6.28 3.19 -12.52
N GLY A 163 6.39 2.51 -13.68
CA GLY A 163 6.10 1.07 -13.78
C GLY A 163 7.04 0.17 -12.97
N ASP A 164 8.24 0.64 -12.66
CA ASP A 164 9.26 0.01 -11.83
C ASP A 164 8.98 0.11 -10.31
N ASP A 165 8.14 1.06 -9.88
CA ASP A 165 7.75 1.20 -8.47
C ASP A 165 6.66 0.18 -8.05
N ILE A 166 5.97 -0.44 -9.02
CA ILE A 166 4.83 -1.32 -8.79
C ILE A 166 5.30 -2.77 -8.73
N VAL A 167 5.34 -3.34 -7.51
CA VAL A 167 5.60 -4.76 -7.32
C VAL A 167 4.29 -5.54 -7.50
N ASN A 168 4.19 -6.24 -8.63
CA ASN A 168 3.04 -7.05 -9.01
C ASN A 168 3.11 -8.51 -8.56
N ASP A 169 4.27 -8.97 -8.11
CA ASP A 169 4.50 -10.39 -7.77
C ASP A 169 4.24 -10.68 -6.28
N ASP A 170 3.93 -11.96 -5.99
CA ASP A 170 3.71 -12.49 -4.64
C ASP A 170 5.02 -12.60 -3.82
N SER A 171 6.20 -12.31 -4.41
CA SER A 171 7.44 -12.20 -3.65
C SER A 171 7.29 -11.06 -2.63
N ASP A 172 7.26 -11.43 -1.35
CA ASP A 172 6.80 -10.62 -0.23
C ASP A 172 7.25 -9.15 -0.34
N LEU A 173 6.28 -8.23 -0.43
CA LEU A 173 6.47 -6.77 -0.30
C LEU A 173 7.24 -6.37 0.99
N MET A 174 7.39 -7.31 1.92
CA MET A 174 8.08 -7.17 3.22
C MET A 174 9.53 -7.67 3.21
N GLU A 175 9.97 -8.39 2.16
CA GLU A 175 11.32 -8.95 2.07
C GLU A 175 12.37 -7.84 1.86
N ASP A 176 12.04 -6.82 1.04
CA ASP A 176 12.89 -5.64 0.82
C ASP A 176 13.03 -4.77 2.08
N VAL A 177 12.00 -4.69 2.92
CA VAL A 177 12.04 -3.96 4.21
C VAL A 177 12.95 -4.68 5.20
N HIS A 178 12.96 -6.02 5.20
CA HIS A 178 13.79 -6.81 6.10
C HIS A 178 15.25 -6.91 5.66
N ASN A 179 15.55 -6.82 4.35
CA ASN A 179 16.91 -6.95 3.84
C ASN A 179 17.78 -5.71 4.11
N ALA A 180 17.21 -4.52 4.17
CA ALA A 180 17.97 -3.30 4.51
C ALA A 180 18.43 -3.27 5.98
N SER A 181 17.68 -3.92 6.89
CA SER A 181 18.06 -4.07 8.29
C SER A 181 19.28 -4.98 8.52
N ILE A 182 19.69 -5.78 7.52
CA ILE A 182 20.85 -6.67 7.62
C ILE A 182 22.19 -5.91 7.41
N HIS A 183 22.19 -4.80 6.68
CA HIS A 183 23.42 -4.12 6.28
C HIS A 183 24.00 -3.10 7.29
N ILE A 184 23.31 -2.82 8.40
CA ILE A 184 23.86 -1.96 9.46
C ILE A 184 24.81 -2.74 10.39
N LEU A 185 24.69 -4.07 10.47
CA LEU A 185 25.53 -4.89 11.35
C LEU A 185 26.92 -5.20 10.75
N ASP A 186 27.08 -5.17 9.43
CA ASP A 186 28.38 -5.44 8.78
C ASP A 186 29.36 -4.26 8.86
N SER A 187 28.90 -3.06 9.20
CA SER A 187 29.78 -1.89 9.39
C SER A 187 30.36 -1.78 10.81
N ILE A 188 29.92 -2.61 11.75
CA ILE A 188 30.39 -2.60 13.15
C ILE A 188 31.33 -3.78 13.42
N ALA A 189 31.25 -4.86 12.63
CA ALA A 189 32.18 -5.98 12.68
C ALA A 189 33.45 -5.64 11.90
N GLY A 190 34.30 -4.79 12.49
CA GLY A 190 35.69 -4.68 12.08
C GLY A 190 36.37 -6.04 12.21
N LEU A 191 36.41 -6.80 11.12
CA LEU A 191 37.32 -7.92 10.92
C LEU A 191 38.26 -7.55 9.78
N ARG A 192 39.30 -6.80 10.16
CA ARG A 192 40.63 -7.03 9.58
C ARG A 192 41.13 -8.33 10.19
N GLU A 193 41.39 -9.32 9.35
CA GLU A 193 42.70 -9.93 9.09
C GLU A 193 42.60 -10.86 7.87
#